data_AF-A0A929SLI9-F1
#
_entry.id   AF-A0A929SLI9-F1
#
_cell.length_a   1.000
_cell.length_b   1.000
_cell.length_c   1.000
_cell.angle_alpha   90.00
_cell.angle_beta   90.00
_cell.angle_gamma   90.00
#
_symmetry.space_group_name_H-M   'P 1'
#
loop_
_entity.id
_entity.type
_entity.pdbx_description
1 polymer ?
#
loop_
_entity_poly.entity_id
_entity_poly.type
_entity_poly.pdbx_seq_one_letter_code
_entity_poly.pdbx_strand_id
1 'polypeptide(L)'
;MCENLKILNNILNIIILIIAISIIIASVRNYFNTKQKSLNIVIKRIFHVGIMILILIFLKFIINNQSFKDNILLCPRNIVFKKLSKVQNRCIYFQDDYKKYPYGNITGASIKDHGCGPTSVAVILCTMLNDTSYEPVRVTKDICSMGGCTVMGTNMKVLIKYLNSKGFKTTVHDMYYKIGNFNQEKAERDIYNALKNNNMVILHILNHFFVLNGLEGDRIKIVQVGDKIQSEFTYTYKELKELTETMTTIRGQRRYIQGYIIVSR
;
A
#
# COMPACT_ATOMS: atom_id res chain seq x y z
N MET A 1 -11.42 13.74 -4.90
CA MET A 1 -10.51 14.40 -5.84
C MET A 1 -9.60 15.26 -4.99
N CYS A 2 -8.33 14.88 -4.88
CA CYS A 2 -7.34 15.40 -3.93
C CYS A 2 -7.34 16.93 -3.91
N GLU A 3 -7.65 17.53 -2.75
CA GLU A 3 -7.75 18.98 -2.58
C GLU A 3 -6.38 19.65 -2.84
N ASN A 4 -5.30 19.00 -2.39
CA ASN A 4 -3.92 19.41 -2.71
C ASN A 4 -3.61 19.36 -4.21
N LEU A 5 -4.16 18.40 -4.97
CA LEU A 5 -3.99 18.35 -6.43
C LEU A 5 -4.80 19.46 -7.12
N LYS A 6 -6.01 19.76 -6.63
CA LYS A 6 -6.81 20.91 -7.12
C LYS A 6 -6.08 22.22 -6.84
N ILE A 7 -5.57 22.40 -5.62
CA ILE A 7 -4.82 23.58 -5.20
C ILE A 7 -3.54 23.72 -6.01
N LEU A 8 -2.75 22.65 -6.17
CA LEU A 8 -1.53 22.68 -6.98
C LEU A 8 -1.82 22.98 -8.44
N ASN A 9 -2.86 22.37 -9.03
CA ASN A 9 -3.26 22.64 -10.41
C ASN A 9 -3.75 24.08 -10.57
N ASN A 10 -4.47 24.62 -9.60
CA ASN A 10 -4.91 26.02 -9.59
C ASN A 10 -3.73 26.98 -9.45
N ILE A 11 -2.79 26.72 -8.53
CA ILE A 11 -1.56 27.51 -8.36
C ILE A 11 -0.75 27.49 -9.66
N LEU A 12 -0.58 26.32 -10.28
CA LEU A 12 0.14 26.19 -11.55
C LEU A 12 -0.55 26.98 -12.67
N ASN A 13 -1.88 26.91 -12.77
CA ASN A 13 -2.65 27.69 -13.74
C ASN A 13 -2.52 29.20 -13.50
N ILE A 14 -2.49 29.64 -12.25
CA ILE A 14 -2.24 31.05 -11.88
C ILE A 14 -0.83 31.48 -12.30
N ILE A 15 0.19 30.65 -12.03
CA ILE A 15 1.58 30.94 -12.45
C ILE A 15 1.67 31.04 -13.98
N ILE A 16 1.02 30.14 -14.71
CA ILE A 16 0.95 30.18 -16.19
C ILE A 16 0.32 31.50 -16.66
N LEU A 17 -0.77 31.93 -16.04
CA LEU A 17 -1.46 33.16 -16.39
C LEU A 17 -0.58 34.40 -16.13
N ILE A 18 0.12 34.45 -15.00
CA ILE A 18 1.04 35.56 -14.66
C ILE A 18 2.19 35.65 -15.66
N ILE A 19 2.76 34.50 -16.06
CA ILE A 19 3.82 34.45 -17.07
C ILE A 19 3.30 34.94 -18.43
N ALA A 20 2.11 34.51 -18.85
CA ALA A 20 1.51 34.95 -20.11
C ALA A 20 1.27 36.47 -20.14
N ILE A 21 0.71 37.03 -19.05
CA ILE A 21 0.50 38.47 -18.91
C ILE A 21 1.84 39.23 -18.95
N SER A 22 2.87 38.72 -18.28
CA SER A 22 4.20 39.33 -18.28
C SER A 22 4.83 39.37 -19.68
N ILE A 23 4.65 38.31 -20.47
CA ILE A 23 5.10 38.26 -21.87
C ILE A 23 4.35 39.28 -22.73
N ILE A 24 3.03 39.42 -22.55
CA ILE A 24 2.22 40.41 -23.28
C ILE A 24 2.70 41.83 -22.92
N ILE A 25 2.83 42.16 -21.63
CA ILE A 25 3.30 43.48 -21.18
C ILE A 25 4.69 43.79 -21.74
N ALA A 26 5.62 42.83 -21.70
CA ALA A 26 6.96 43.00 -22.26
C ALA A 26 6.93 43.21 -23.78
N SER A 27 6.05 42.49 -24.49
CA SER A 27 5.89 42.61 -25.94
C SER A 27 5.30 43.95 -26.34
N VAL A 28 4.27 44.43 -25.61
CA VAL A 28 3.65 45.74 -25.80
C VAL A 28 4.66 46.85 -25.50
N ARG A 29 5.37 46.78 -24.38
CA ARG A 29 6.42 47.76 -24.02
C ARG A 29 7.53 47.82 -25.08
N ASN A 30 7.86 46.69 -25.69
CA ASN A 30 8.85 46.62 -26.76
C ASN A 30 8.33 47.14 -28.11
N TYR A 31 7.03 47.03 -28.38
CA TYR A 31 6.41 47.63 -29.57
C TYR A 31 6.50 49.15 -29.53
N PHE A 32 6.30 49.74 -28.35
CA PHE A 32 6.36 51.20 -28.14
C PHE A 32 7.79 51.75 -27.99
N ASN A 33 8.80 50.92 -27.71
CA ASN A 33 10.20 51.36 -27.59
C ASN A 33 10.91 51.27 -28.96
N THR A 34 11.05 52.40 -29.64
CA THR A 34 11.62 52.50 -31.00
C THR A 34 13.15 52.52 -31.05
N LYS A 35 13.84 52.54 -29.91
CA LYS A 35 15.31 52.57 -29.85
C LYS A 35 15.89 51.18 -29.58
N GLN A 36 16.60 50.65 -30.59
CA GLN A 36 17.35 49.38 -30.65
C GLN A 36 16.56 48.07 -30.79
N LYS A 37 16.16 47.78 -32.04
CA LYS A 37 15.84 46.41 -32.49
C LYS A 37 17.10 45.76 -33.08
N SER A 38 18.08 45.38 -32.25
CA SER A 38 19.14 44.48 -32.72
C SER A 38 18.60 43.05 -32.77
N LEU A 39 18.86 42.34 -33.88
CA LEU A 39 18.38 40.96 -34.10
C LEU A 39 18.76 40.02 -32.94
N ASN A 40 19.94 40.23 -32.35
CA ASN A 40 20.44 39.48 -31.18
C ASN A 40 19.55 39.63 -29.93
N ILE A 41 18.97 40.81 -29.68
CA ILE A 41 18.07 41.03 -28.54
C ILE A 41 16.74 40.30 -28.77
N VAL A 42 16.25 40.29 -30.02
CA VAL A 42 15.01 39.59 -30.39
C VAL A 42 15.18 38.08 -30.25
N ILE A 43 16.27 37.51 -30.76
CA ILE A 43 16.56 36.07 -30.66
C ILE A 43 16.67 35.62 -29.20
N LYS A 44 17.40 36.37 -28.35
CA LYS A 44 17.51 36.04 -26.91
C LYS A 44 16.15 35.99 -26.22
N ARG A 45 15.23 36.89 -26.58
CA ARG A 45 13.88 36.94 -25.99
C ARG A 45 13.00 35.78 -26.43
N ILE A 46 13.03 35.44 -27.72
CA ILE A 46 12.32 34.26 -28.25
C ILE A 46 12.81 32.99 -27.55
N PHE A 47 14.12 32.87 -27.35
CA PHE A 47 14.71 31.74 -26.63
C PHE A 47 14.24 31.64 -25.17
N HIS A 48 14.19 32.76 -24.44
CA HIS A 48 13.68 32.79 -23.06
C HIS A 48 12.20 32.39 -22.97
N VAL A 49 11.37 32.86 -23.90
CA VAL A 49 9.94 32.47 -23.98
C VAL A 49 9.81 30.98 -24.29
N GLY A 50 10.61 30.45 -25.22
CA GLY A 50 10.65 29.02 -25.53
C GLY A 50 11.01 28.16 -24.32
N ILE A 51 12.04 28.55 -23.55
CA ILE A 51 12.42 27.86 -22.32
C ILE A 51 11.29 27.88 -21.28
N MET A 52 10.64 29.02 -21.07
CA MET A 52 9.51 29.12 -20.14
C MET A 52 8.37 28.18 -20.53
N ILE A 53 8.03 28.10 -21.81
CA ILE A 53 7.01 27.17 -22.31
C ILE A 53 7.43 25.72 -22.06
N LEU A 54 8.70 25.37 -22.30
CA LEU A 54 9.23 24.04 -22.07
C LEU A 54 9.15 23.62 -20.59
N ILE A 55 9.49 24.53 -19.68
CA ILE A 55 9.39 24.33 -18.23
C ILE A 55 7.92 24.06 -17.83
N LEU A 56 6.97 24.81 -18.39
CA LEU A 56 5.55 24.61 -18.12
C LEU A 56 5.02 23.25 -18.60
N ILE A 57 5.44 22.82 -19.79
CA ILE A 57 5.11 21.49 -20.33
C ILE A 57 5.70 20.40 -19.44
N PHE A 58 6.96 20.56 -19.02
CA PHE A 58 7.65 19.62 -18.14
C PHE A 58 6.97 19.52 -16.77
N LEU A 59 6.58 20.65 -16.18
CA LEU A 59 5.82 20.67 -14.92
C LEU A 59 4.47 19.96 -15.05
N LYS A 60 3.72 20.20 -16.13
CA LYS A 60 2.48 19.45 -16.40
C LYS A 60 2.72 17.96 -16.57
N PHE A 61 3.80 17.57 -17.24
CA PHE A 61 4.17 16.17 -17.42
C PHE A 61 4.50 15.49 -16.09
N ILE A 62 5.26 16.14 -15.21
CA ILE A 62 5.56 15.66 -13.85
C ILE A 62 4.27 15.52 -13.04
N ILE A 63 3.41 16.54 -13.02
CA ILE A 63 2.16 16.52 -12.25
C ILE A 63 1.22 15.43 -12.76
N ASN A 64 1.22 15.15 -14.07
CA ASN A 64 0.36 14.12 -14.64
C ASN A 64 0.94 12.70 -14.52
N ASN A 65 2.19 12.57 -14.09
CA ASN A 65 2.84 11.29 -13.84
C ASN A 65 2.19 10.60 -12.63
N GLN A 66 1.72 9.37 -12.82
CA GLN A 66 1.04 8.59 -11.80
C GLN A 66 1.92 8.34 -10.55
N SER A 67 3.21 8.08 -10.74
CA SER A 67 4.17 7.86 -9.66
C SER A 67 4.38 9.12 -8.80
N PHE A 68 4.33 10.31 -9.42
CA PHE A 68 4.44 11.58 -8.70
C PHE A 68 3.18 11.86 -7.86
N LYS A 69 1.99 11.58 -8.40
CA LYS A 69 0.71 11.73 -7.70
C LYS A 69 0.62 10.81 -6.46
N ASP A 70 1.08 9.58 -6.60
CA ASP A 70 0.96 8.56 -5.56
C ASP A 70 2.04 8.71 -4.46
N ASN A 71 3.28 9.05 -4.82
CA ASN A 71 4.40 9.08 -3.87
C ASN A 71 4.66 10.44 -3.20
N ILE A 72 4.35 11.57 -3.86
CA ILE A 72 4.70 12.92 -3.35
C ILE A 72 3.48 13.66 -2.84
N LEU A 73 2.35 13.58 -3.54
CA LEU A 73 1.14 14.32 -3.16
C LEU A 73 0.25 13.58 -2.16
N LEU A 74 0.61 12.34 -1.80
CA LEU A 74 -0.15 11.47 -0.89
C LEU A 74 -1.64 11.49 -1.22
N CYS A 75 -2.01 11.60 -2.50
CA CYS A 75 -3.42 11.77 -2.88
C CYS A 75 -4.14 10.44 -2.65
N PRO A 76 -4.99 10.34 -1.61
CA PRO A 76 -5.73 9.12 -1.38
C PRO A 76 -6.73 8.99 -2.53
N ARG A 77 -6.91 7.76 -3.04
CA ARG A 77 -8.13 7.44 -3.79
C ARG A 77 -9.31 7.83 -2.91
N ASN A 78 -10.42 8.31 -3.52
CA ASN A 78 -11.66 8.72 -2.85
C ASN A 78 -12.26 7.60 -1.98
N ILE A 79 -11.62 7.30 -0.86
CA ILE A 79 -12.00 6.27 0.06
C ILE A 79 -11.93 6.96 1.42
N VAL A 80 -13.10 7.18 2.02
CA VAL A 80 -13.21 7.85 3.32
C VAL A 80 -12.74 6.85 4.37
N PHE A 81 -11.42 6.81 4.57
CA PHE A 81 -10.82 5.96 5.58
C PHE A 81 -11.02 6.57 6.97
N LYS A 82 -11.67 5.83 7.87
CA LYS A 82 -11.75 6.23 9.27
C LYS A 82 -10.46 5.82 9.96
N LYS A 83 -9.75 6.81 10.52
CA LYS A 83 -8.54 6.60 11.30
C LYS A 83 -8.87 5.88 12.62
N LEU A 84 -8.10 4.86 12.96
CA LEU A 84 -8.21 4.15 14.24
C LEU A 84 -7.91 5.11 15.39
N SER A 85 -8.74 5.12 16.44
CA SER A 85 -8.35 5.69 17.73
C SER A 85 -7.10 4.95 18.23
N LYS A 86 -6.06 5.69 18.67
CA LYS A 86 -4.75 5.14 19.07
C LYS A 86 -4.92 4.00 20.10
N VAL A 87 -4.95 2.75 19.63
CA VAL A 87 -4.84 1.57 20.48
C VAL A 87 -3.37 1.20 20.52
N GLN A 88 -2.77 1.27 21.70
CA GLN A 88 -1.41 0.82 21.97
C GLN A 88 -1.40 -0.72 21.99
N ASN A 89 -1.52 -1.32 20.81
CA ASN A 89 -1.77 -2.75 20.67
C ASN A 89 -0.45 -3.53 20.72
N ARG A 90 -0.25 -4.35 21.77
CA ARG A 90 0.98 -5.12 22.01
C ARG A 90 1.25 -6.24 20.98
N CYS A 91 0.25 -6.59 20.17
CA CYS A 91 0.28 -7.71 19.23
C CYS A 91 0.21 -7.29 17.76
N ILE A 92 0.59 -6.05 17.44
CA ILE A 92 0.73 -5.59 16.05
C ILE A 92 2.21 -5.62 15.68
N TYR A 93 2.53 -6.36 14.62
CA TYR A 93 3.89 -6.54 14.12
C TYR A 93 3.95 -6.20 12.63
N PHE A 94 5.07 -5.61 12.22
CA PHE A 94 5.34 -5.26 10.83
C PHE A 94 6.67 -5.86 10.41
N GLN A 95 6.71 -6.56 9.28
CA GLN A 95 7.90 -7.26 8.81
C GLN A 95 9.09 -6.31 8.58
N ASP A 96 8.81 -5.04 8.25
CA ASP A 96 9.81 -3.99 8.06
C ASP A 96 10.67 -3.75 9.31
N ASP A 97 10.14 -4.00 10.50
CA ASP A 97 10.86 -3.87 11.76
C ASP A 97 11.91 -4.99 11.95
N TYR A 98 11.90 -6.03 11.12
CA TYR A 98 12.70 -7.24 11.26
C TYR A 98 13.76 -7.43 10.17
N LYS A 99 14.22 -6.35 9.54
CA LYS A 99 15.25 -6.39 8.46
C LYS A 99 16.55 -7.11 8.85
N LYS A 100 16.94 -7.05 10.13
CA LYS A 100 18.19 -7.66 10.63
C LYS A 100 18.08 -9.17 10.87
N TYR A 101 16.86 -9.73 10.87
CA TYR A 101 16.64 -11.12 11.22
C TYR A 101 16.55 -11.98 9.95
N PRO A 102 17.25 -13.13 9.91
CA PRO A 102 17.25 -14.00 8.75
C PRO A 102 15.90 -14.69 8.57
N TYR A 103 15.53 -14.95 7.32
CA TYR A 103 14.37 -15.74 6.97
C TYR A 103 14.77 -17.20 6.72
N GLY A 104 14.87 -17.96 7.82
CA GLY A 104 15.36 -19.34 7.79
C GLY A 104 16.81 -19.45 7.32
N ASN A 105 17.14 -20.57 6.68
CA ASN A 105 18.50 -20.85 6.17
C ASN A 105 18.67 -20.42 4.70
N ILE A 106 17.93 -19.39 4.25
CA ILE A 106 17.99 -18.91 2.86
C ILE A 106 18.98 -17.75 2.79
N THR A 107 20.08 -17.93 2.05
CA THR A 107 21.15 -16.94 1.92
C THR A 107 20.62 -15.60 1.42
N GLY A 108 20.88 -14.54 2.19
CA GLY A 108 20.48 -13.17 1.85
C GLY A 108 19.00 -12.85 2.08
N ALA A 109 18.18 -13.80 2.52
CA ALA A 109 16.77 -13.57 2.81
C ALA A 109 16.56 -13.05 4.23
N SER A 110 15.78 -11.98 4.38
CA SER A 110 15.39 -11.43 5.68
C SER A 110 13.90 -11.56 5.94
N ILE A 111 13.47 -11.47 7.21
CA ILE A 111 12.05 -11.44 7.57
C ILE A 111 11.34 -10.26 6.89
N LYS A 112 12.04 -9.12 6.73
CA LYS A 112 11.49 -7.98 5.99
C LYS A 112 11.08 -8.34 4.57
N ASP A 113 11.86 -9.17 3.89
CA ASP A 113 11.67 -9.41 2.45
C ASP A 113 10.73 -10.59 2.17
N HIS A 114 10.68 -11.59 3.07
CA HIS A 114 9.97 -12.85 2.84
C HIS A 114 8.99 -13.26 3.96
N GLY A 115 8.98 -12.53 5.08
CA GLY A 115 8.33 -12.92 6.34
C GLY A 115 6.86 -12.54 6.49
N CYS A 116 6.15 -12.16 5.42
CA CYS A 116 4.74 -11.75 5.50
C CYS A 116 3.84 -12.86 6.10
N GLY A 117 4.12 -14.13 5.81
CA GLY A 117 3.39 -15.28 6.38
C GLY A 117 3.59 -15.41 7.90
N PRO A 118 4.81 -15.63 8.39
CA PRO A 118 5.11 -15.73 9.81
C PRO A 118 4.71 -14.50 10.60
N THR A 119 4.88 -13.29 10.04
CA THR A 119 4.46 -12.05 10.70
C THR A 119 2.93 -12.03 10.87
N SER A 120 2.17 -12.47 9.86
CA SER A 120 0.71 -12.59 9.96
C SER A 120 0.28 -13.58 11.04
N VAL A 121 0.97 -14.73 11.12
CA VAL A 121 0.75 -15.71 12.18
C VAL A 121 1.11 -15.15 13.56
N ALA A 122 2.21 -14.43 13.69
CA ALA A 122 2.63 -13.82 14.95
C ALA A 122 1.57 -12.85 15.49
N VAL A 123 1.00 -12.01 14.62
CA VAL A 123 -0.12 -11.12 14.99
C VAL A 123 -1.31 -11.93 15.50
N ILE A 124 -1.69 -13.01 14.81
CA ILE A 124 -2.81 -13.87 15.20
C ILE A 124 -2.55 -14.58 16.52
N LEU A 125 -1.41 -15.25 16.66
CA LEU A 125 -1.07 -15.99 17.87
C LEU A 125 -0.94 -15.07 19.08
N CYS A 126 -0.23 -13.95 18.96
CA CYS A 126 -0.13 -12.97 20.04
C CYS A 126 -1.52 -12.46 20.45
N THR A 127 -2.36 -12.10 19.48
CA THR A 127 -3.69 -11.54 19.76
C THR A 127 -4.62 -12.59 20.37
N MET A 128 -4.73 -13.76 19.74
CA MET A 128 -5.69 -14.78 20.14
C MET A 128 -5.25 -15.57 21.37
N LEU A 129 -3.96 -15.65 21.68
CA LEU A 129 -3.46 -16.28 22.91
C LEU A 129 -3.16 -15.26 24.02
N ASN A 130 -3.18 -13.96 23.70
CA ASN A 130 -2.69 -12.89 24.58
C ASN A 130 -1.25 -13.16 25.06
N ASP A 131 -0.38 -13.60 24.15
CA ASP A 131 1.00 -14.02 24.45
C ASP A 131 2.00 -13.35 23.50
N THR A 132 2.70 -12.33 24.01
CA THR A 132 3.69 -11.55 23.26
C THR A 132 4.97 -12.31 22.95
N SER A 133 5.15 -13.53 23.49
CA SER A 133 6.28 -14.38 23.14
C SER A 133 6.14 -14.95 21.72
N TYR A 134 4.95 -14.87 21.10
CA TYR A 134 4.74 -15.17 19.67
C TYR A 134 5.05 -13.96 18.79
N GLU A 135 6.31 -13.56 18.78
CA GLU A 135 6.81 -12.49 17.92
C GLU A 135 7.38 -13.04 16.58
N PRO A 136 7.51 -12.20 15.53
CA PRO A 136 7.88 -12.63 14.19
C PRO A 136 9.18 -13.43 14.06
N VAL A 137 10.21 -13.20 14.88
CA VAL A 137 11.47 -13.94 14.83
C VAL A 137 11.26 -15.39 15.25
N ARG A 138 10.63 -15.63 16.40
CA ARG A 138 10.26 -16.95 16.90
C ARG A 138 9.33 -17.67 15.93
N VAL A 139 8.25 -17.01 15.50
CA VAL A 139 7.28 -17.64 14.61
C VAL A 139 7.92 -17.98 13.26
N THR A 140 8.80 -17.12 12.75
CA THR A 140 9.59 -17.43 11.54
C THR A 140 10.47 -18.65 11.78
N LYS A 141 11.22 -18.70 12.88
CA LYS A 141 12.07 -19.85 13.22
C LYS A 141 11.26 -21.14 13.24
N ASP A 142 10.14 -21.17 13.96
CA ASP A 142 9.30 -22.36 14.08
C ASP A 142 8.76 -22.82 12.72
N ILE A 143 8.21 -21.90 11.91
CA ILE A 143 7.68 -22.21 10.59
C ILE A 143 8.79 -22.70 9.64
N CYS A 144 9.97 -22.07 9.67
CA CYS A 144 11.11 -22.48 8.87
C CYS A 144 11.61 -23.88 9.27
N SER A 145 11.66 -24.19 10.57
CA SER A 145 12.00 -25.53 11.08
C SER A 145 10.99 -26.61 10.65
N MET A 146 9.75 -26.23 10.35
CA MET A 146 8.74 -27.11 9.76
C MET A 146 8.83 -27.21 8.23
N GLY A 147 9.85 -26.65 7.59
CA GLY A 147 10.02 -26.62 6.13
C GLY A 147 9.11 -25.61 5.43
N GLY A 148 8.60 -24.60 6.14
CA GLY A 148 7.68 -23.61 5.60
C GLY A 148 8.32 -22.47 4.83
N CYS A 149 9.63 -22.25 4.99
CA CYS A 149 10.33 -21.10 4.41
C CYS A 149 10.93 -21.43 3.04
N THR A 150 10.59 -20.62 2.04
CA THR A 150 11.05 -20.74 0.65
C THR A 150 11.52 -19.39 0.12
N VAL A 151 12.23 -19.39 -1.01
CA VAL A 151 12.63 -18.15 -1.70
C VAL A 151 11.44 -17.28 -2.14
N MET A 152 10.25 -17.87 -2.26
CA MET A 152 9.01 -17.18 -2.63
C MET A 152 8.18 -16.73 -1.41
N GLY A 153 8.72 -16.84 -0.20
CA GLY A 153 7.98 -16.58 1.04
C GLY A 153 7.58 -17.88 1.72
N THR A 154 6.40 -17.91 2.32
CA THR A 154 5.99 -19.00 3.22
C THR A 154 5.00 -19.94 2.57
N ASN A 155 5.21 -21.25 2.70
CA ASN A 155 4.24 -22.24 2.27
C ASN A 155 2.97 -22.17 3.14
N MET A 156 1.84 -21.82 2.52
CA MET A 156 0.55 -21.69 3.21
C MET A 156 0.13 -22.97 3.95
N LYS A 157 0.40 -24.17 3.41
CA LYS A 157 0.05 -25.44 4.08
C LYS A 157 0.82 -25.60 5.39
N VAL A 158 2.09 -25.19 5.44
CA VAL A 158 2.90 -25.24 6.66
C VAL A 158 2.44 -24.17 7.65
N LEU A 159 2.09 -22.97 7.16
CA LEU A 159 1.51 -21.90 7.96
C LEU A 159 0.22 -22.36 8.67
N ILE A 160 -0.69 -23.00 7.91
CA ILE A 160 -1.92 -23.60 8.44
C ILE A 160 -1.61 -24.68 9.46
N LYS A 161 -0.67 -25.59 9.15
CA LYS A 161 -0.24 -26.65 10.07
C LYS A 161 0.28 -26.09 11.39
N TYR A 162 1.04 -24.99 11.34
CA TYR A 162 1.56 -24.33 12.53
C TYR A 162 0.45 -23.66 13.35
N LEU A 163 -0.51 -22.96 12.73
CA LEU A 163 -1.68 -22.44 13.45
C LEU A 163 -2.47 -23.55 14.14
N ASN A 164 -2.71 -24.65 13.43
CA ASN A 164 -3.44 -25.80 13.97
C ASN A 164 -2.69 -26.47 15.12
N SER A 165 -1.35 -26.52 15.09
CA SER A 165 -0.55 -27.07 16.20
C SER A 165 -0.57 -26.21 17.46
N LYS A 166 -1.04 -24.96 17.37
CA LYS A 166 -1.31 -24.08 18.52
C LYS A 166 -2.74 -24.16 19.05
N GLY A 167 -3.53 -25.11 18.55
CA GLY A 167 -4.90 -25.36 19.01
C GLY A 167 -5.97 -24.56 18.28
N PHE A 168 -5.62 -23.82 17.23
CA PHE A 168 -6.60 -23.11 16.42
C PHE A 168 -7.20 -24.01 15.34
N LYS A 169 -8.45 -23.73 14.95
CA LYS A 169 -9.07 -24.31 13.76
C LYS A 169 -8.96 -23.35 12.59
N THR A 170 -8.63 -23.87 11.41
CA THR A 170 -8.48 -23.09 10.18
C THR A 170 -9.49 -23.51 9.11
N THR A 171 -10.16 -22.53 8.49
CA THR A 171 -10.98 -22.73 7.29
C THR A 171 -10.36 -21.93 6.15
N VAL A 172 -10.06 -22.58 5.02
CA VAL A 172 -9.20 -22.02 3.97
C VAL A 172 -9.90 -22.06 2.62
N HIS A 173 -9.87 -20.93 1.92
CA HIS A 173 -10.37 -20.78 0.56
C HIS A 173 -9.34 -20.01 -0.26
N ASP A 174 -8.54 -20.70 -1.07
CA ASP A 174 -7.41 -20.11 -1.80
C ASP A 174 -7.23 -20.70 -3.20
N MET A 175 -7.20 -19.81 -4.21
CA MET A 175 -7.06 -20.23 -5.61
C MET A 175 -5.63 -20.59 -6.00
N TYR A 176 -4.62 -19.97 -5.38
CA TYR A 176 -3.22 -20.16 -5.75
C TYR A 176 -2.69 -21.50 -5.24
N TYR A 177 -2.97 -21.81 -3.97
CA TYR A 177 -2.62 -23.09 -3.35
C TYR A 177 -3.63 -24.20 -3.64
N LYS A 178 -4.74 -23.88 -4.34
CA LYS A 178 -5.83 -24.81 -4.68
C LYS A 178 -6.39 -25.52 -3.44
N ILE A 179 -6.68 -24.75 -2.38
CA ILE A 179 -7.22 -25.26 -1.11
C ILE A 179 -8.64 -24.71 -0.94
N GLY A 180 -9.62 -25.60 -0.86
CA GLY A 180 -11.03 -25.22 -0.85
C GLY A 180 -11.46 -24.54 -2.16
N ASN A 181 -12.64 -23.90 -2.13
CA ASN A 181 -13.20 -23.20 -3.27
C ASN A 181 -13.28 -21.71 -2.97
N PHE A 182 -12.42 -20.91 -3.60
CA PHE A 182 -12.46 -19.46 -3.47
C PHE A 182 -13.54 -18.85 -4.39
N ASN A 183 -14.37 -17.99 -3.82
CA ASN A 183 -15.37 -17.21 -4.53
C ASN A 183 -15.41 -15.81 -3.90
N GLN A 184 -15.35 -14.76 -4.72
CA GLN A 184 -15.31 -13.36 -4.28
C GLN A 184 -16.56 -12.93 -3.52
N GLU A 185 -17.76 -13.29 -4.00
CA GLU A 185 -19.03 -12.97 -3.34
C GLU A 185 -19.16 -13.69 -2.00
N LYS A 186 -18.64 -14.92 -1.92
CA LYS A 186 -18.62 -15.69 -0.68
C LYS A 186 -17.58 -15.14 0.31
N ALA A 187 -16.44 -14.68 -0.18
CA ALA A 187 -15.34 -14.18 0.64
C ALA A 187 -15.78 -13.03 1.54
N GLU A 188 -16.52 -12.05 1.01
CA GLU A 188 -17.03 -10.92 1.79
C GLU A 188 -17.85 -11.39 3.00
N ARG A 189 -18.86 -12.23 2.73
CA ARG A 189 -19.75 -12.76 3.76
C ARG A 189 -19.00 -13.61 4.78
N ASP A 190 -18.13 -14.50 4.33
CA ASP A 190 -17.38 -15.42 5.20
C ASP A 190 -16.42 -14.62 6.11
N ILE A 191 -15.79 -13.57 5.58
CA ILE A 191 -14.92 -12.67 6.35
C ILE A 191 -15.71 -11.90 7.41
N TYR A 192 -16.81 -11.23 7.05
CA TYR A 192 -17.59 -10.49 8.03
C TYR A 192 -18.18 -11.40 9.11
N ASN A 193 -18.66 -12.60 8.75
CA ASN A 193 -19.15 -13.58 9.71
C ASN A 193 -18.05 -14.04 10.66
N ALA A 194 -16.84 -14.31 10.15
CA ALA A 194 -15.70 -14.65 10.97
C ALA A 194 -15.37 -13.53 11.98
N LEU A 195 -15.24 -12.29 11.51
CA LEU A 195 -14.86 -11.16 12.35
C LEU A 195 -15.93 -10.80 13.40
N LYS A 196 -17.22 -10.96 13.07
CA LYS A 196 -18.33 -10.81 14.05
C LYS A 196 -18.27 -11.84 15.16
N ASN A 197 -17.75 -13.03 14.87
CA ASN A 197 -17.59 -14.12 15.84
C ASN A 197 -16.23 -14.07 16.57
N ASN A 198 -15.55 -12.91 16.58
CA ASN A 198 -14.22 -12.73 17.19
C ASN A 198 -13.13 -13.67 16.64
N ASN A 199 -13.32 -14.21 15.43
CA ASN A 199 -12.27 -14.92 14.71
C ASN A 199 -11.37 -13.93 13.98
N MET A 200 -10.15 -14.34 13.64
CA MET A 200 -9.23 -13.55 12.83
C MET A 200 -9.13 -14.14 11.43
N VAL A 201 -8.76 -13.32 10.45
CA VAL A 201 -8.61 -13.76 9.07
C VAL A 201 -7.24 -13.38 8.53
N ILE A 202 -6.56 -14.31 7.87
CA ILE A 202 -5.44 -13.98 6.97
C ILE A 202 -6.01 -13.82 5.57
N LEU A 203 -5.94 -12.63 4.99
CA LEU A 203 -6.29 -12.39 3.60
C LEU A 203 -5.04 -12.59 2.73
N HIS A 204 -5.10 -13.53 1.79
CA HIS A 204 -4.03 -13.79 0.84
C HIS A 204 -4.26 -12.99 -0.43
N ILE A 205 -3.29 -12.16 -0.77
CA ILE A 205 -3.24 -11.45 -2.04
C ILE A 205 -1.98 -11.86 -2.81
N LEU A 206 -1.92 -11.53 -4.09
CA LEU A 206 -0.74 -11.80 -4.91
C LEU A 206 0.57 -11.36 -4.22
N ASN A 207 1.39 -12.35 -3.84
CA ASN A 207 2.69 -12.20 -3.16
C ASN A 207 2.66 -11.52 -1.78
N HIS A 208 1.53 -11.47 -1.08
CA HIS A 208 1.45 -10.84 0.25
C HIS A 208 0.26 -11.31 1.10
N PHE A 209 0.34 -11.06 2.41
CA PHE A 209 -0.73 -11.35 3.36
C PHE A 209 -1.16 -10.10 4.12
N PHE A 210 -2.44 -10.04 4.49
CA PHE A 210 -2.99 -9.10 5.46
C PHE A 210 -3.60 -9.90 6.60
N VAL A 211 -3.60 -9.35 7.81
CA VAL A 211 -4.41 -9.87 8.91
C VAL A 211 -5.61 -8.97 9.13
N LEU A 212 -6.81 -9.53 9.17
CA LEU A 212 -8.04 -8.85 9.55
C LEU A 212 -8.32 -9.23 11.01
N ASN A 213 -8.22 -8.26 11.92
CA ASN A 213 -8.19 -8.49 13.37
C ASN A 213 -9.43 -7.97 14.12
N GLY A 214 -10.52 -7.75 13.39
CA GLY A 214 -11.84 -7.47 13.95
C GLY A 214 -12.58 -6.39 13.18
N LEU A 215 -13.69 -5.93 13.76
CA LEU A 215 -14.51 -4.86 13.23
C LEU A 215 -14.47 -3.62 14.13
N GLU A 216 -14.65 -2.45 13.52
CA GLU A 216 -15.06 -1.20 14.17
C GLU A 216 -16.36 -0.76 13.49
N GLY A 217 -17.49 -1.07 14.12
CA GLY A 217 -18.79 -0.99 13.44
C GLY A 217 -18.89 -2.02 12.32
N ASP A 218 -19.15 -1.56 11.10
CA ASP A 218 -19.20 -2.37 9.87
C ASP A 218 -17.86 -2.41 9.11
N ARG A 219 -16.81 -1.79 9.66
CA ARG A 219 -15.51 -1.65 8.99
C ARG A 219 -14.48 -2.62 9.56
N ILE A 220 -13.72 -3.22 8.67
CA ILE A 220 -12.65 -4.17 8.94
C ILE A 220 -11.40 -3.43 9.40
N LYS A 221 -10.87 -3.85 10.55
CA LYS A 221 -9.54 -3.46 11.04
C LYS A 221 -8.50 -4.40 10.42
N ILE A 222 -7.44 -3.82 9.88
CA ILE A 222 -6.37 -4.58 9.22
C ILE A 222 -5.03 -4.38 9.93
N VAL A 223 -4.19 -5.40 9.83
CA VAL A 223 -2.74 -5.30 9.97
C VAL A 223 -2.16 -5.71 8.63
N GLN A 224 -1.79 -4.70 7.83
CA GLN A 224 -0.98 -4.92 6.65
C GLN A 224 0.46 -5.13 7.11
N VAL A 225 0.87 -6.38 7.27
CA VAL A 225 2.17 -6.73 7.86
C VAL A 225 3.37 -6.16 7.11
N GLY A 226 3.19 -5.74 5.86
CA GLY A 226 4.22 -5.07 5.05
C GLY A 226 4.39 -3.57 5.31
N ASP A 227 3.34 -2.83 5.68
CA ASP A 227 3.40 -1.37 5.84
C ASP A 227 2.43 -0.86 6.93
N LYS A 228 2.93 0.09 7.72
CA LYS A 228 2.25 0.66 8.89
C LYS A 228 1.10 1.58 8.48
N ILE A 229 1.23 2.28 7.36
CA ILE A 229 0.33 3.36 6.94
C ILE A 229 -1.10 2.83 6.77
N GLN A 230 -1.26 1.73 6.04
CA GLN A 230 -2.59 1.15 5.78
C GLN A 230 -3.23 0.57 7.04
N SER A 231 -2.40 0.18 8.02
CA SER A 231 -2.86 -0.36 9.29
C SER A 231 -3.41 0.72 10.24
N GLU A 232 -3.30 2.02 9.90
CA GLU A 232 -3.91 3.11 10.69
C GLU A 232 -5.40 3.32 10.39
N PHE A 233 -5.95 2.60 9.42
CA PHE A 233 -7.29 2.83 8.89
C PHE A 233 -8.18 1.59 8.98
N THR A 234 -9.49 1.81 8.86
CA THR A 234 -10.49 0.76 8.71
C THR A 234 -11.11 0.78 7.32
N TYR A 235 -11.61 -0.35 6.86
CA TYR A 235 -12.03 -0.58 5.48
C TYR A 235 -13.33 -1.39 5.43
N THR A 236 -14.26 -1.06 4.53
CA THR A 236 -15.21 -2.07 4.06
C THR A 236 -14.49 -3.12 3.22
N TYR A 237 -15.08 -4.30 3.03
CA TYR A 237 -14.52 -5.32 2.15
C TYR A 237 -14.24 -4.79 0.73
N LYS A 238 -15.17 -4.01 0.17
CA LYS A 238 -15.02 -3.39 -1.16
C LYS A 238 -13.83 -2.43 -1.20
N GLU A 239 -13.69 -1.56 -0.21
CA GLU A 239 -12.54 -0.64 -0.12
C GLU A 239 -11.21 -1.38 0.06
N LEU A 240 -11.20 -2.46 0.83
CA LEU A 240 -10.01 -3.30 0.99
C LEU A 240 -9.65 -4.00 -0.32
N LYS A 241 -10.63 -4.53 -1.05
CA LYS A 241 -10.42 -5.10 -2.38
C LYS A 241 -9.85 -4.06 -3.34
N GLU A 242 -10.47 -2.88 -3.42
CA GLU A 242 -9.97 -1.78 -4.24
C GLU A 242 -8.53 -1.42 -3.83
N LEU A 243 -8.24 -1.27 -2.53
CA LEU A 243 -6.88 -1.05 -2.01
C LEU A 243 -5.90 -2.10 -2.55
N THR A 244 -6.23 -3.38 -2.48
CA THR A 244 -5.33 -4.45 -2.95
C THR A 244 -5.08 -4.36 -4.45
N GLU A 245 -6.08 -4.01 -5.24
CA GLU A 245 -5.98 -3.86 -6.69
C GLU A 245 -5.19 -2.61 -7.12
N THR A 246 -5.00 -1.66 -6.20
CA THR A 246 -4.11 -0.50 -6.38
C THR A 246 -2.64 -0.85 -6.27
N MET A 247 -2.32 -1.88 -5.48
CA MET A 247 -0.96 -2.22 -5.15
C MET A 247 -0.29 -2.90 -6.34
N THR A 248 0.98 -2.59 -6.56
CA THR A 248 1.80 -3.23 -7.58
C THR A 248 2.84 -4.15 -6.94
N THR A 249 3.18 -5.22 -7.65
CA THR A 249 4.39 -6.00 -7.34
C THR A 249 5.63 -5.26 -7.86
N ILE A 250 6.82 -5.70 -7.44
CA ILE A 250 8.10 -5.20 -7.99
C ILE A 250 8.15 -5.33 -9.52
N ARG A 251 7.43 -6.32 -10.08
CA ARG A 251 7.31 -6.56 -11.53
C ARG A 251 6.17 -5.76 -12.19
N GLY A 252 5.57 -4.80 -11.49
CA GLY A 252 4.50 -3.95 -12.02
C GLY A 252 3.14 -4.62 -12.17
N GLN A 253 2.97 -5.86 -11.69
CA GLN A 253 1.67 -6.54 -11.75
C GLN A 253 0.73 -5.99 -10.68
N ARG A 254 -0.54 -5.77 -11.02
CA ARG A 254 -1.56 -5.46 -10.03
C ARG A 254 -1.76 -6.64 -9.10
N ARG A 255 -1.86 -6.37 -7.80
CA ARG A 255 -2.24 -7.40 -6.85
C ARG A 255 -3.75 -7.59 -6.85
N TYR A 256 -4.19 -8.73 -6.36
CA TYR A 256 -5.60 -9.06 -6.23
C TYR A 256 -5.75 -10.11 -5.12
N ILE A 257 -6.94 -10.22 -4.54
CA ILE A 257 -7.26 -11.22 -3.53
C ILE A 257 -7.27 -12.61 -4.17
N GLN A 258 -6.41 -13.49 -3.66
CA GLN A 258 -6.26 -14.88 -4.09
C GLN A 258 -6.99 -15.86 -3.15
N GLY A 259 -7.17 -15.47 -1.89
CA GLY A 259 -7.80 -16.32 -0.91
C GLY A 259 -7.88 -15.72 0.48
N TYR A 260 -8.39 -16.51 1.41
CA TYR A 260 -8.41 -16.18 2.83
C TYR A 260 -8.37 -17.43 3.70
N ILE A 261 -7.88 -17.24 4.92
CA ILE A 261 -7.80 -18.24 5.99
C ILE A 261 -8.54 -17.67 7.19
N ILE A 262 -9.66 -18.28 7.57
CA ILE A 262 -10.34 -17.99 8.84
C ILE A 262 -9.66 -18.80 9.93
N VAL A 263 -9.29 -18.14 11.03
CA VAL A 263 -8.68 -18.74 12.21
C VAL A 263 -9.62 -18.56 13.40
N SER A 264 -10.11 -19.68 13.94
CA SER A 264 -10.99 -19.70 15.12
C SER A 264 -10.33 -20.45 16.27
N ARG A 265 -10.77 -20.13 17.50
CA ARG A 265 -10.55 -21.02 18.65
C ARG A 265 -11.36 -22.31 18.51
#